data_AF-A0A842JX43-F1
#
_entry.id   AF-A0A842JX43-F1
#
_cell.length_a   1.000
_cell.length_b   1.000
_cell.length_c   1.000
_cell.angle_alpha   90.00
_cell.angle_beta   90.00
_cell.angle_gamma   90.00
#
_symmetry.space_group_name_H-M   'P 1'
#
loop_
_entity.id
_entity.type
_entity.pdbx_description
1 polymer ?
#
loop_
_entity_poly.entity_id
_entity_poly.type
_entity_poly.pdbx_seq_one_letter_code
_entity_poly.pdbx_strand_id
1 'polypeptide(L)'
;MGPATSWDSIGAYRLTAVASADAIAEEAITPAVRSLLEHRNTDLRSTAEIYLAHAGDAAATAELNIHRQTLYFSRIEDLTGLDLAVGAHRLELHLGLYLGKFLGQFPCQ
;
A
#
# COMPACT_ATOMS: atom_id res chain seq x y z
N MET A 1 33.86 -9.08 -9.18
CA MET A 1 32.87 -8.33 -9.97
C MET A 1 31.60 -9.17 -9.98
N GLY A 2 30.55 -8.71 -9.31
CA GLY A 2 29.28 -9.44 -9.24
C GLY A 2 28.54 -9.41 -10.58
N PRO A 3 27.55 -10.30 -10.80
CA PRO A 3 26.80 -10.34 -12.05
C PRO A 3 26.11 -9.01 -12.30
N ALA A 4 26.34 -8.44 -13.49
CA ALA A 4 25.64 -7.24 -13.94
C ALA A 4 24.20 -7.65 -14.30
N THR A 5 23.26 -7.42 -13.37
CA THR A 5 21.84 -7.59 -13.62
C THR A 5 21.39 -6.62 -14.70
N SER A 6 20.61 -7.08 -15.68
CA SER A 6 20.09 -6.21 -16.73
C SER A 6 19.23 -5.12 -16.08
N TRP A 7 19.38 -3.88 -16.52
CA TRP A 7 18.62 -2.75 -15.98
C TRP A 7 17.13 -3.07 -15.95
N ASP A 8 16.57 -3.74 -16.97
CA ASP A 8 15.15 -4.10 -17.09
C ASP A 8 14.65 -5.07 -16.03
N SER A 9 15.54 -5.92 -15.52
CA SER A 9 15.19 -6.88 -14.46
C SER A 9 15.18 -6.29 -13.04
N ILE A 10 15.58 -5.01 -12.87
CA ILE A 10 15.67 -4.34 -11.56
C ILE A 10 14.29 -3.85 -11.06
N GLY A 11 13.32 -3.63 -11.95
CA GLY A 11 11.96 -3.23 -11.58
C GLY A 11 11.89 -1.88 -10.85
N ALA A 12 11.05 -1.78 -9.81
CA ALA A 12 10.87 -0.54 -9.03
C ALA A 12 12.15 -0.06 -8.32
N TYR A 13 13.19 -0.89 -8.20
CA TYR A 13 14.45 -0.49 -7.55
C TYR A 13 15.18 0.55 -8.36
N ARG A 14 14.85 0.70 -9.66
CA ARG A 14 15.33 1.81 -10.49
C ARG A 14 14.97 3.18 -9.92
N LEU A 15 13.88 3.29 -9.15
CA LEU A 15 13.52 4.54 -8.47
C LEU A 15 14.64 5.00 -7.53
N THR A 16 15.40 4.07 -6.92
CA THR A 16 16.54 4.41 -6.05
C THR A 16 17.68 5.14 -6.77
N ALA A 17 17.77 5.01 -8.10
CA ALA A 17 18.73 5.75 -8.91
C ALA A 17 18.26 7.19 -9.21
N VAL A 18 16.96 7.48 -9.02
CA VAL A 18 16.34 8.80 -9.22
C VAL A 18 16.31 9.59 -7.90
N ALA A 19 16.03 8.91 -6.79
CA ALA A 19 16.03 9.49 -5.45
C ALA A 19 16.39 8.41 -4.41
N SER A 20 16.89 8.80 -3.24
CA SER A 20 17.15 7.82 -2.17
C SER A 20 15.85 7.13 -1.76
N ALA A 21 15.96 5.89 -1.27
CA ALA A 21 14.82 5.16 -0.71
C ALA A 21 14.07 5.99 0.35
N ASP A 22 14.80 6.67 1.22
CA ASP A 22 14.23 7.53 2.26
C ASP A 22 13.45 8.71 1.67
N ALA A 23 13.98 9.37 0.64
CA ALA A 23 13.29 10.50 -0.01
C ALA A 23 12.01 10.05 -0.72
N ILE A 24 12.01 8.86 -1.33
CA ILE A 24 10.82 8.29 -1.96
C ILE A 24 9.78 7.93 -0.91
N ALA A 25 10.21 7.34 0.21
CA ALA A 25 9.32 6.95 1.30
C ALA A 25 8.70 8.16 2.00
N GLU A 26 9.47 9.23 2.23
CA GLU A 26 8.96 10.47 2.86
C GLU A 26 7.80 11.06 2.05
N GLU A 27 7.91 11.06 0.72
CA GLU A 27 6.88 11.60 -0.18
C GLU A 27 5.70 10.64 -0.38
N ALA A 28 5.95 9.33 -0.44
CA ALA A 28 4.91 8.33 -0.71
C ALA A 28 4.12 7.91 0.53
N ILE A 29 4.73 7.98 1.73
CA ILE A 29 4.08 7.62 3.00
C ILE A 29 3.44 8.89 3.57
N THR A 30 2.31 9.25 2.97
CA THR A 30 1.49 10.37 3.45
C THR A 30 1.00 10.11 4.88
N PRO A 31 0.55 11.14 5.63
CA PRO A 31 -0.01 10.94 6.95
C PRO A 31 -1.16 9.92 6.98
N ALA A 32 -1.98 9.86 5.92
CA ALA A 32 -3.05 8.90 5.77
C ALA A 32 -2.51 7.46 5.68
N VAL A 33 -1.51 7.23 4.83
CA VAL A 33 -0.85 5.92 4.67
C VAL A 33 -0.17 5.51 5.98
N ARG A 34 0.52 6.44 6.65
CA ARG A 34 1.17 6.22 7.94
C ARG A 34 0.17 5.78 9.01
N SER A 35 -0.99 6.44 9.11
CA SER A 35 -2.05 6.07 10.06
C SER A 35 -2.50 4.62 9.90
N LEU A 36 -2.61 4.13 8.65
CA LEU A 36 -2.93 2.73 8.39
C LEU A 36 -1.76 1.78 8.69
N LEU A 37 -0.54 2.16 8.32
CA LEU A 37 0.67 1.36 8.54
C LEU A 37 0.99 1.15 10.03
N GLU A 38 0.82 2.18 10.85
CA GLU A 38 1.13 2.18 12.29
C GLU A 38 -0.01 1.62 13.15
N HIS A 39 -1.17 1.30 12.54
CA HIS A 39 -2.32 0.81 13.26
C HIS A 39 -2.10 -0.60 13.80
N ARG A 40 -2.54 -0.86 15.03
CA ARG A 40 -2.34 -2.17 15.70
C ARG A 40 -3.10 -3.31 15.05
N ASN A 41 -4.22 -3.01 14.37
CA ASN A 41 -5.00 -4.02 13.68
C ASN A 41 -4.46 -4.25 12.26
N THR A 42 -3.63 -5.29 12.12
CA THR A 42 -3.02 -5.69 10.85
C THR A 42 -4.03 -6.16 9.80
N ASP A 43 -5.22 -6.59 10.22
CA ASP A 43 -6.27 -7.05 9.30
C ASP A 43 -6.79 -5.91 8.43
N LEU A 44 -6.82 -4.67 8.94
CA LEU A 44 -7.19 -3.49 8.15
C LEU A 44 -6.16 -3.23 7.04
N ARG A 45 -4.87 -3.35 7.37
CA ARG A 45 -3.79 -3.19 6.39
C ARG A 45 -3.86 -4.28 5.32
N SER A 46 -3.98 -5.54 5.73
CA SER A 46 -4.10 -6.68 4.81
C SER A 46 -5.33 -6.54 3.90
N THR A 47 -6.46 -6.12 4.46
CA THR A 47 -7.69 -5.87 3.67
C THR A 47 -7.47 -4.77 2.63
N ALA A 48 -6.83 -3.65 3.00
CA ALA A 48 -6.51 -2.59 2.06
C ALA A 48 -5.56 -3.06 0.96
N GLU A 49 -4.52 -3.81 1.31
CA GLU A 49 -3.56 -4.37 0.35
C GLU A 49 -4.26 -5.28 -0.68
N ILE A 50 -5.08 -6.22 -0.23
CA ILE A 50 -5.81 -7.15 -1.11
C ILE A 50 -6.82 -6.38 -1.97
N TYR A 51 -7.60 -5.49 -1.36
CA TYR A 51 -8.58 -4.65 -2.06
C TYR A 51 -7.97 -3.85 -3.20
N LEU A 52 -6.85 -3.19 -2.91
CA LEU A 52 -6.15 -2.35 -3.87
C LEU A 52 -5.41 -3.16 -4.93
N ALA A 53 -4.92 -4.36 -4.60
CA ALA A 53 -4.36 -5.30 -5.57
C ALA A 53 -5.43 -5.79 -6.58
N HIS A 54 -6.69 -5.88 -6.16
CA HIS A 54 -7.83 -6.16 -7.03
C HIS A 54 -8.47 -4.90 -7.66
N ALA A 55 -7.70 -3.82 -7.79
CA ALA A 55 -8.14 -2.55 -8.40
C ALA A 55 -9.38 -1.91 -7.75
N GLY A 56 -9.65 -2.24 -6.48
CA GLY A 56 -10.83 -1.77 -5.75
C GLY A 56 -12.09 -2.60 -5.98
N ASP A 57 -11.96 -3.82 -6.50
CA ASP A 57 -13.07 -4.78 -6.59
C ASP A 57 -13.30 -5.47 -5.24
N ALA A 58 -14.33 -5.01 -4.53
CA ALA A 58 -14.73 -5.58 -3.24
C ALA A 58 -15.20 -7.03 -3.34
N ALA A 59 -15.78 -7.44 -4.48
CA ALA A 59 -16.26 -8.80 -4.69
C ALA A 59 -15.10 -9.78 -4.97
N ALA A 60 -14.08 -9.34 -5.71
CA ALA A 60 -12.86 -10.12 -5.90
C ALA A 60 -11.99 -10.22 -4.62
N THR A 61 -12.20 -9.32 -3.66
CA THR A 61 -11.52 -9.27 -2.34
C THR A 61 -12.22 -10.13 -1.27
N ALA A 62 -13.18 -10.96 -1.66
CA ALA A 62 -14.05 -11.70 -0.75
C ALA A 62 -13.43 -12.97 -0.16
N GLU A 63 -12.58 -12.81 0.86
CA GLU A 63 -12.26 -13.86 1.85
C GLU A 63 -12.99 -13.66 3.19
N LEU A 64 -13.55 -12.47 3.43
CA LEU A 64 -14.26 -12.09 4.65
C LEU A 64 -15.71 -11.75 4.31
N ASN A 65 -16.66 -12.31 5.05
CA ASN A 65 -18.12 -12.13 4.87
C ASN A 65 -18.50 -10.65 4.58
N ILE A 66 -19.47 -10.37 3.70
CA ILE A 66 -19.79 -9.02 3.17
C ILE A 66 -19.91 -7.96 4.27
N HIS A 67 -20.60 -8.30 5.38
CA HIS A 67 -20.77 -7.40 6.52
C HIS A 67 -19.45 -6.97 7.17
N ARG A 68 -18.42 -7.83 7.13
CA ARG A 68 -17.09 -7.56 7.68
C ARG A 68 -16.26 -6.70 6.72
N GLN A 69 -16.44 -6.86 5.41
CA GLN A 69 -15.79 -6.00 4.41
C GLN A 69 -16.25 -4.55 4.54
N THR A 70 -17.56 -4.29 4.61
CA THR A 70 -18.09 -2.93 4.77
C THR A 70 -17.56 -2.27 6.05
N LEU A 71 -17.50 -3.03 7.15
CA LEU A 71 -16.93 -2.54 8.40
C LEU A 71 -15.46 -2.17 8.25
N TYR A 72 -14.66 -2.98 7.56
CA TYR A 72 -13.23 -2.74 7.41
C TYR A 72 -12.93 -1.59 6.46
N PHE A 73 -13.67 -1.45 5.37
CA PHE A 73 -13.55 -0.28 4.49
C PHE A 73 -13.90 1.01 5.22
N SER A 74 -15.04 1.06 5.91
CA SER A 74 -15.40 2.22 6.74
C SER A 74 -14.34 2.51 7.80
N ARG A 75 -13.74 1.48 8.43
CA ARG A 75 -12.67 1.67 9.41
C ARG A 75 -11.39 2.22 8.81
N ILE A 76 -11.04 1.80 7.58
CA ILE A 76 -9.89 2.32 6.84
C ILE A 76 -10.13 3.78 6.47
N GLU A 77 -11.32 4.12 5.96
CA GLU A 77 -11.70 5.49 5.62
C GLU A 77 -11.69 6.40 6.85
N ASP A 78 -12.25 5.95 7.98
CA ASP A 78 -12.22 6.67 9.26
C ASP A 78 -10.79 6.93 9.75
N LEU A 79 -9.91 5.93 9.60
CA LEU A 79 -8.53 6.00 10.08
C LEU A 79 -7.64 6.88 9.20
N THR A 80 -7.84 6.82 7.89
CA THR A 80 -6.98 7.48 6.90
C THR A 80 -7.51 8.84 6.46
N GLY A 81 -8.82 9.09 6.63
CA GLY A 81 -9.52 10.23 6.06
C GLY A 81 -9.72 10.13 4.54
N LEU A 82 -9.32 9.02 3.93
CA LEU A 82 -9.42 8.79 2.49
C LEU A 82 -10.77 8.16 2.15
N ASP A 83 -11.41 8.63 1.09
CA ASP A 83 -12.60 8.01 0.50
C ASP A 83 -12.19 6.93 -0.53
N LEU A 84 -12.49 5.66 -0.25
CA LEU A 84 -12.13 4.53 -1.11
C LEU A 84 -12.99 4.45 -2.39
N ALA A 85 -14.09 5.20 -2.50
CA ALA A 85 -14.80 5.35 -3.76
C ALA A 85 -14.03 6.26 -4.75
N VAL A 86 -13.15 7.13 -4.26
CA VAL A 86 -12.35 8.04 -5.08
C VAL A 86 -11.07 7.38 -5.59
N GLY A 87 -10.88 7.36 -6.91
CA GLY A 87 -9.73 6.71 -7.54
C GLY A 87 -8.37 7.30 -7.14
N ALA A 88 -8.28 8.61 -6.96
CA ALA A 88 -7.05 9.28 -6.54
C ALA A 88 -6.62 8.86 -5.12
N HIS A 89 -7.58 8.74 -4.20
CA HIS A 89 -7.33 8.29 -2.84
C HIS A 89 -6.91 6.82 -2.79
N ARG A 90 -7.55 5.96 -3.61
CA ARG A 90 -7.10 4.57 -3.77
C ARG A 90 -5.68 4.50 -4.32
N LEU A 91 -5.34 5.34 -5.29
CA LEU A 91 -3.98 5.39 -5.86
C LEU A 91 -2.95 5.82 -4.81
N GLU A 92 -3.24 6.86 -4.03
CA GLU A 92 -2.39 7.31 -2.94
C GLU A 92 -2.13 6.18 -1.96
N LEU A 93 -3.19 5.54 -1.48
CA LEU A 93 -3.10 4.43 -0.53
C LEU A 93 -2.32 3.24 -1.11
N HIS A 94 -2.59 2.87 -2.37
CA HIS A 94 -1.92 1.77 -3.05
C HIS A 94 -0.42 2.05 -3.19
N LEU A 95 -0.05 3.23 -3.66
CA LEU A 95 1.34 3.62 -3.89
C LEU A 95 2.12 3.66 -2.58
N GLY A 96 1.55 4.26 -1.54
CA GLY A 96 2.18 4.33 -0.22
C GLY A 96 2.39 2.95 0.42
N LEU A 97 1.39 2.07 0.34
CA LEU A 97 1.51 0.69 0.83
C LEU A 97 2.55 -0.11 0.04
N TYR A 98 2.55 0.00 -1.29
CA TYR A 98 3.49 -0.69 -2.16
C TYR A 98 4.93 -0.23 -1.92
N LEU A 99 5.17 1.09 -1.89
CA LEU A 99 6.50 1.66 -1.69
C LEU A 99 7.00 1.45 -0.25
N GLY A 100 6.13 1.55 0.76
CA GLY A 100 6.50 1.25 2.15
C GLY A 100 7.01 -0.19 2.32
N LYS A 101 6.38 -1.16 1.63
CA LYS A 101 6.83 -2.55 1.59
C LYS A 101 8.13 -2.70 0.80
N PHE A 102 8.21 -2.06 -0.36
CA PHE A 102 9.33 -2.18 -1.28
C PHE A 102 10.65 -1.61 -0.73
N LEU A 103 10.56 -0.51 0.01
CA LEU A 103 11.71 0.22 0.54
C LEU A 103 12.19 -0.33 1.90
N GLY A 104 11.62 -1.45 2.36
CA GLY A 104 12.10 -2.16 3.55
C GLY A 104 11.82 -1.46 4.87
N GLN A 105 10.92 -0.47 4.91
CA GLN A 105 10.48 0.14 6.17
C GLN A 105 9.64 -0.83 7.02
N PHE A 106 9.19 -1.95 6.44
CA PHE A 106 8.44 -3.00 7.15
C PHE A 106 8.78 -4.39 6.59
N PRO A 107 8.79 -5.45 7.42
CA PRO A 107 9.02 -6.81 6.96
C PRO A 107 7.85 -7.31 6.08
N CYS A 108 8.19 -7.92 4.94
CA CYS A 108 7.27 -8.83 4.24
C CYS A 108 6.85 -9.95 5.20
N GLN A 109 5.55 -10.13 5.41
CA GLN A 109 5.00 -11.46 5.70
C GLN A 109 4.76 -12.18 4.38
#